data_AF-A0A7W8AVV3-F1
#
_entry.id   AF-A0A7W8AVV3-F1
#
_cell.length_a   1.000
_cell.length_b   1.000
_cell.length_c   1.000
_cell.angle_alpha   90.00
_cell.angle_beta   90.00
_cell.angle_gamma   90.00
#
_symmetry.space_group_name_H-M   'P 1'
#
loop_
_entity.id
_entity.type
_entity.pdbx_description
1 polymer ?
#
loop_
_entity_poly.entity_id
_entity_poly.type
_entity_poly.pdbx_seq_one_letter_code
_entity_poly.pdbx_strand_id
1 'polypeptide(L)'
;MDAHVGWLFRNDRTPASRYAPDLPADRDVRTVPRASSALRVLILALPFAAGWLISGSWVSALTALLWAGLVRLALLHHVTWRGNSLCHVIGERPFRTRGHDRATNLWPLALLSFGESRHTLHRADPTCARHGVDRGQLDPSAAVIRFFERLSWVWDVRCPTPDRLAARHA
;
A
#
# COMPACT_ATOMS: atom_id res chain seq x y z
N MET A 1 4.33 -16.56 10.49
CA MET A 1 2.89 -16.19 10.47
C MET A 1 2.64 -14.88 11.21
N ASP A 2 3.36 -14.65 12.32
CA ASP A 2 3.30 -13.43 13.13
C ASP A 2 3.32 -12.12 12.34
N ALA A 3 4.33 -11.93 11.47
CA ALA A 3 4.47 -10.70 10.68
C ALA A 3 3.43 -10.54 9.56
N HIS A 4 2.72 -11.60 9.17
CA HIS A 4 1.73 -11.52 8.08
C HIS A 4 0.33 -11.21 8.59
N VAL A 5 -0.16 -11.96 9.59
CA VAL A 5 -1.51 -11.80 10.15
C VAL A 5 -1.50 -11.78 11.68
N GLY A 6 -0.52 -12.44 12.32
CA GLY A 6 -0.52 -12.61 13.78
C GLY A 6 -0.47 -11.30 14.56
N TRP A 7 0.18 -10.26 14.02
CA TRP A 7 0.25 -8.93 14.65
C TRP A 7 -1.12 -8.25 14.79
N LEU A 8 -2.12 -8.59 13.96
CA LEU A 8 -3.47 -8.02 14.03
C LEU A 8 -4.19 -8.37 15.33
N PHE A 9 -3.78 -9.45 15.99
CA PHE A 9 -4.36 -9.91 17.25
C PHE A 9 -3.63 -9.32 18.47
N ARG A 10 -2.64 -8.44 18.26
CA ARG A 10 -1.92 -7.73 19.33
C ARG A 10 -2.35 -6.26 19.36
N ASN A 11 -2.34 -5.65 20.54
CA ASN A 11 -2.73 -4.24 20.72
C ASN A 11 -1.51 -3.36 20.99
N ASP A 12 -0.55 -3.40 20.07
CA ASP A 12 0.69 -2.62 20.15
C ASP A 12 0.48 -1.29 19.41
N ARG A 13 -0.03 -0.27 20.11
CA ARG A 13 -0.29 1.05 19.50
C ARG A 13 0.95 1.93 19.50
N THR A 14 1.39 2.30 18.31
CA THR A 14 2.43 3.31 18.12
C THR A 14 1.86 4.72 18.34
N PRO A 15 2.44 5.56 19.22
CA PRO A 15 1.92 6.90 19.48
C PRO A 15 2.14 7.83 18.29
N ALA A 16 1.05 8.18 17.58
CA ALA A 16 1.09 9.07 16.43
C ALA A 16 1.70 10.45 16.76
N SER A 17 1.41 11.00 17.95
CA SER A 17 1.97 12.27 18.41
C SER A 17 3.50 12.30 18.49
N ARG A 18 4.15 11.14 18.60
CA ARG A 18 5.62 11.02 18.62
C ARG A 18 6.23 10.89 17.22
N TYR A 19 5.59 10.13 16.33
CA TYR A 19 6.19 9.71 15.07
C TYR A 19 5.62 10.40 13.83
N ALA A 20 4.39 10.92 13.91
CA ALA A 20 3.68 11.60 12.83
C ALA A 20 2.68 12.63 13.41
N PRO A 21 3.15 13.68 14.11
CA PRO A 21 2.29 14.67 14.75
C PRO A 21 1.51 15.56 13.75
N ASP A 22 1.95 15.58 12.51
CA ASP A 22 1.32 16.27 11.37
C ASP A 22 -0.01 15.62 10.96
N LEU A 23 -0.10 14.29 10.94
CA LEU A 23 -1.33 13.57 10.56
C LEU A 23 -2.55 13.89 11.43
N PRO A 24 -2.48 13.91 12.78
CA PRO A 24 -3.59 14.32 13.63
C PRO A 24 -3.80 15.84 13.68
N ALA A 25 -2.90 16.65 13.14
CA ALA A 25 -3.11 18.08 12.98
C ALA A 25 -3.93 18.39 11.70
N ASP A 26 -3.77 17.58 10.66
CA ASP A 26 -4.46 17.73 9.38
C ASP A 26 -5.96 17.36 9.49
N ARG A 27 -6.83 18.31 9.12
CA ARG A 27 -8.29 18.13 9.20
C ARG A 27 -8.78 17.05 8.22
N ASP A 28 -8.26 17.06 7.01
CA ASP A 28 -8.71 16.22 5.91
C ASP A 28 -8.30 14.77 6.18
N VAL A 29 -7.07 14.54 6.64
CA VAL A 29 -6.59 13.21 7.08
C VAL A 29 -7.47 12.64 8.19
N ARG A 30 -7.90 13.46 9.15
CA ARG A 30 -8.78 13.01 10.25
C ARG A 30 -10.20 12.70 9.81
N THR A 31 -10.66 13.14 8.64
CA THR A 31 -12.03 12.83 8.20
C THR A 31 -12.18 11.35 7.86
N VAL A 32 -11.16 10.73 7.29
CA VAL A 32 -11.19 9.33 6.83
C VAL A 32 -11.40 8.35 7.99
N PRO A 33 -10.66 8.40 9.12
CA PRO A 33 -10.93 7.53 10.27
C PRO A 33 -12.31 7.74 10.87
N ARG A 34 -12.85 8.96 10.88
CA ARG A 34 -14.21 9.24 11.38
C ARG A 34 -15.28 8.61 10.50
N ALA A 35 -15.07 8.61 9.18
CA ALA A 35 -15.95 7.96 8.23
C ALA A 35 -15.73 6.44 8.09
N SER A 36 -14.71 5.88 8.75
CA SER A 36 -14.26 4.50 8.52
C SER A 36 -15.33 3.43 8.71
N SER A 37 -16.24 3.58 9.68
CA SER A 37 -17.36 2.66 9.86
C SER A 37 -18.33 2.70 8.68
N ALA A 38 -18.70 3.89 8.21
CA ALA A 38 -19.56 4.04 7.05
C ALA A 38 -18.88 3.50 5.78
N LEU A 39 -17.60 3.83 5.56
CA LEU A 39 -16.83 3.33 4.42
C LEU A 39 -16.73 1.80 4.41
N ARG A 40 -16.55 1.16 5.58
CA ARG A 40 -16.54 -0.31 5.71
C ARG A 40 -17.88 -0.95 5.38
N VAL A 41 -19.00 -0.28 5.68
CA VAL A 41 -20.33 -0.77 5.27
C VAL A 41 -20.51 -0.59 3.76
N LEU A 42 -20.18 0.59 3.24
CA LEU A 42 -20.29 0.93 1.82
C LEU A 42 -19.47 -0.01 0.93
N ILE A 43 -18.24 -0.34 1.32
CA ILE A 43 -17.37 -1.19 0.48
C ILE A 43 -17.90 -2.63 0.31
N LEU A 44 -18.81 -3.08 1.19
CA LEU A 44 -19.51 -4.37 1.08
C LEU A 44 -20.92 -4.21 0.47
N ALA A 45 -21.64 -3.15 0.83
CA ALA A 45 -22.98 -2.89 0.34
C ALA A 45 -23.00 -2.57 -1.17
N LEU A 46 -21.99 -1.87 -1.69
CA LEU A 46 -21.94 -1.47 -3.10
C LEU A 46 -21.85 -2.68 -4.06
N PRO A 47 -20.94 -3.66 -3.89
CA PRO A 47 -20.95 -4.88 -4.68
C PRO A 47 -22.29 -5.62 -4.63
N PHE A 48 -22.88 -5.75 -3.44
CA PHE A 48 -24.16 -6.40 -3.26
C PHE A 48 -25.26 -5.71 -4.06
N ALA A 49 -25.39 -4.39 -3.89
CA ALA A 49 -26.39 -3.58 -4.57
C ALA A 49 -26.18 -3.59 -6.09
N ALA A 50 -24.93 -3.53 -6.57
CA ALA A 50 -24.63 -3.63 -7.99
C ALA A 50 -25.06 -4.98 -8.57
N GLY A 51 -24.75 -6.09 -7.88
CA GLY A 51 -25.18 -7.42 -8.31
C GLY A 51 -26.69 -7.57 -8.38
N TRP A 52 -27.41 -6.97 -7.42
CA TRP A 52 -28.87 -6.90 -7.42
C TRP A 52 -29.41 -6.04 -8.58
N LEU A 53 -28.90 -4.82 -8.76
CA LEU A 53 -29.40 -3.86 -9.74
C LEU A 53 -29.16 -4.31 -11.19
N ILE A 54 -28.06 -5.03 -11.46
CA ILE A 54 -27.71 -5.48 -12.81
C ILE A 54 -28.59 -6.65 -13.26
N SER A 55 -28.93 -7.59 -12.36
CA SER A 55 -29.63 -8.83 -12.75
C SER A 55 -31.03 -9.02 -12.15
N GLY A 56 -31.39 -8.23 -11.13
CA GLY A 56 -32.62 -8.40 -10.35
C GLY A 56 -32.65 -9.63 -9.44
N SER A 57 -31.51 -10.33 -9.25
CA SER A 57 -31.45 -11.61 -8.54
C SER A 57 -30.66 -11.56 -7.24
N TRP A 58 -31.20 -12.18 -6.18
CA TRP A 58 -30.55 -12.31 -4.87
C TRP A 58 -29.28 -13.14 -4.97
N VAL A 59 -29.28 -14.13 -5.86
CA VAL A 59 -28.10 -14.97 -6.11
C VAL A 59 -26.97 -14.13 -6.69
N SER A 60 -27.26 -13.25 -7.65
CA SER A 60 -26.24 -12.36 -8.23
C SER A 60 -25.74 -11.33 -7.21
N ALA A 61 -26.63 -10.78 -6.38
CA ALA A 61 -26.27 -9.85 -5.32
C ALA A 61 -25.30 -10.49 -4.30
N LEU A 62 -25.61 -11.70 -3.83
CA LEU A 62 -24.74 -12.46 -2.92
C LEU A 62 -23.44 -12.89 -3.59
N THR A 63 -23.49 -13.28 -4.86
CA THR A 63 -22.28 -13.64 -5.62
C THR A 63 -21.36 -12.44 -5.78
N ALA A 64 -21.91 -11.26 -6.07
CA ALA A 64 -21.14 -10.01 -6.16
C ALA A 64 -20.56 -9.60 -4.80
N LEU A 65 -21.33 -9.72 -3.71
CA LEU A 65 -20.83 -9.49 -2.35
C LEU A 65 -19.67 -10.43 -2.00
N LEU A 66 -19.79 -11.71 -2.34
CA LEU A 66 -18.75 -12.70 -2.06
C LEU A 66 -17.46 -12.36 -2.82
N TRP A 67 -17.54 -12.19 -4.14
CA TRP A 67 -16.35 -12.03 -4.98
C TRP A 67 -15.78 -10.61 -4.95
N ALA A 68 -16.62 -9.60 -5.24
CA ALA A 68 -16.18 -8.20 -5.31
C ALA A 68 -16.17 -7.49 -3.94
N GLY A 69 -16.81 -8.07 -2.91
CA GLY A 69 -16.67 -7.63 -1.52
C GLY A 69 -15.60 -8.44 -0.79
N LEU A 70 -15.96 -9.62 -0.32
CA LEU A 70 -15.17 -10.39 0.66
C LEU A 70 -13.85 -10.94 0.11
N VAL A 71 -13.89 -11.66 -1.02
CA VAL A 71 -12.69 -12.26 -1.64
C VAL A 71 -11.72 -11.16 -2.08
N ARG A 72 -12.22 -10.11 -2.75
CA ARG A 72 -11.41 -8.95 -3.12
C ARG A 72 -10.72 -8.33 -1.91
N LEU A 73 -11.44 -8.12 -0.80
CA LEU A 73 -10.84 -7.58 0.43
C LEU A 73 -9.79 -8.52 1.00
N ALA A 74 -10.06 -9.82 1.08
CA ALA A 74 -9.08 -10.80 1.56
C ALA A 74 -7.78 -10.77 0.73
N LEU A 75 -7.92 -10.78 -0.61
CA LEU A 75 -6.77 -10.69 -1.51
C LEU A 75 -6.01 -9.37 -1.36
N LEU A 76 -6.71 -8.24 -1.29
CA LEU A 76 -6.12 -6.93 -1.06
C LEU A 76 -5.28 -6.90 0.22
N HIS A 77 -5.86 -7.36 1.34
CA HIS A 77 -5.15 -7.43 2.61
C HIS A 77 -3.92 -8.33 2.53
N HIS A 78 -4.04 -9.51 1.92
CA HIS A 78 -2.90 -10.39 1.75
C HIS A 78 -1.81 -9.75 0.90
N VAL A 79 -2.14 -9.02 -0.17
CA VAL A 79 -1.14 -8.27 -0.95
C VAL A 79 -0.44 -7.21 -0.07
N THR A 80 -1.21 -6.39 0.65
CA THR A 80 -0.66 -5.34 1.54
C THR A 80 0.23 -5.92 2.64
N TRP A 81 -0.21 -6.97 3.33
CA TRP A 81 0.54 -7.56 4.43
C TRP A 81 1.77 -8.37 3.98
N ARG A 82 1.99 -8.55 2.67
CA ARG A 82 3.21 -9.19 2.15
C ARG A 82 4.43 -8.29 2.33
N GLY A 83 4.27 -6.97 2.39
CA GLY A 83 5.34 -6.03 2.74
C GLY A 83 5.97 -6.39 4.09
N ASN A 84 5.13 -6.61 5.09
CA ASN A 84 5.56 -6.98 6.45
C ASN A 84 6.18 -8.40 6.55
N SER A 85 5.84 -9.30 5.62
CA SER A 85 6.25 -10.70 5.70
C SER A 85 7.19 -11.10 4.55
N LEU A 86 6.66 -11.39 3.36
CA LEU A 86 7.46 -11.91 2.25
C LEU A 86 8.56 -10.97 1.81
N CYS A 87 8.31 -9.65 1.80
CA CYS A 87 9.32 -8.66 1.47
C CYS A 87 10.38 -8.48 2.57
N HIS A 88 10.40 -9.34 3.59
CA HIS A 88 11.49 -9.45 4.56
C HIS A 88 12.13 -10.85 4.61
N VAL A 89 11.64 -11.80 3.79
CA VAL A 89 12.13 -13.19 3.77
C VAL A 89 12.65 -13.60 2.40
N ILE A 90 12.01 -13.17 1.31
CA ILE A 90 12.27 -13.67 -0.04
C ILE A 90 12.53 -12.50 -0.98
N GLY A 91 13.60 -12.58 -1.78
CA GLY A 91 13.87 -11.63 -2.85
C GLY A 91 15.27 -11.02 -2.80
N GLU A 92 15.47 -10.01 -3.63
CA GLU A 92 16.77 -9.38 -3.87
C GLU A 92 17.01 -8.21 -2.91
N ARG A 93 18.27 -7.83 -2.69
CA ARG A 93 18.63 -6.67 -1.85
C ARG A 93 19.61 -5.72 -2.56
N PRO A 94 19.18 -5.01 -3.61
CA PRO A 94 20.06 -4.14 -4.39
C PRO A 94 20.43 -2.82 -3.68
N PHE A 95 19.76 -2.48 -2.57
CA PHE A 95 20.01 -1.26 -1.80
C PHE A 95 20.39 -1.58 -0.34
N ARG A 96 21.31 -0.78 0.22
CA ARG A 96 21.73 -0.84 1.63
C ARG A 96 20.64 -0.27 2.53
N THR A 97 20.09 -1.11 3.39
CA THR A 97 19.13 -0.75 4.43
C THR A 97 19.81 -0.54 5.79
N ARG A 98 19.16 0.15 6.71
CA ARG A 98 19.74 0.51 8.02
C ARG A 98 19.66 -0.66 9.02
N GLY A 99 20.73 -0.87 9.80
CA GLY A 99 20.73 -1.77 10.95
C GLY A 99 20.46 -3.23 10.58
N HIS A 100 19.53 -3.88 11.30
CA HIS A 100 19.16 -5.29 11.11
C HIS A 100 17.97 -5.49 10.15
N ASP A 101 17.67 -4.50 9.30
CA ASP A 101 16.56 -4.57 8.37
C ASP A 101 16.79 -5.62 7.26
N ARG A 102 15.83 -6.54 7.14
CA ARG A 102 15.86 -7.66 6.19
C ARG A 102 15.00 -7.44 4.94
N ALA A 103 14.59 -6.21 4.67
CA ALA A 103 13.77 -5.88 3.49
C ALA A 103 14.37 -6.46 2.19
N THR A 104 13.52 -6.92 1.28
CA THR A 104 13.85 -7.51 -0.02
C THR A 104 12.91 -6.96 -1.10
N ASN A 105 13.37 -7.01 -2.35
CA ASN A 105 12.55 -6.74 -3.52
C ASN A 105 11.95 -8.06 -4.04
N LEU A 106 10.63 -8.11 -4.13
CA LEU A 106 9.88 -9.26 -4.64
C LEU A 106 9.09 -8.84 -5.89
N TRP A 107 9.78 -8.78 -7.02
CA TRP A 107 9.27 -8.18 -8.25
C TRP A 107 7.93 -8.73 -8.78
N PRO A 108 7.58 -10.04 -8.66
CA PRO A 108 6.30 -10.51 -9.20
C PRO A 108 5.09 -9.89 -8.49
N LEU A 109 5.27 -9.49 -7.23
CA LEU A 109 4.21 -8.85 -6.45
C LEU A 109 4.18 -7.33 -6.61
N ALA A 110 5.22 -6.72 -7.19
CA ALA A 110 5.31 -5.27 -7.32
C ALA A 110 4.15 -4.69 -8.15
N LEU A 111 3.64 -5.42 -9.16
CA LEU A 111 2.47 -4.95 -9.91
C LEU A 111 1.19 -4.95 -9.05
N LEU A 112 0.99 -6.03 -8.28
CA LEU A 112 -0.20 -6.19 -7.42
C LEU A 112 -0.18 -5.21 -6.24
N SER A 113 1.00 -4.91 -5.71
CA SER A 113 1.20 -3.98 -4.60
C SER A 113 1.47 -2.53 -5.04
N PHE A 114 1.28 -2.22 -6.33
CA PHE A 114 1.47 -0.87 -6.88
C PHE A 114 2.88 -0.31 -6.70
N GLY A 115 3.88 -1.20 -6.63
CA GLY A 115 5.31 -0.89 -6.52
C GLY A 115 5.88 -1.24 -5.14
N GLU A 116 5.05 -1.34 -4.10
CA GLU A 116 5.48 -1.44 -2.70
C GLU A 116 6.40 -2.65 -2.42
N SER A 117 6.23 -3.74 -3.16
CA SER A 117 7.11 -4.93 -3.04
C SER A 117 8.55 -4.71 -3.55
N ARG A 118 8.91 -3.50 -4.00
CA ARG A 118 10.30 -3.01 -4.10
C ARG A 118 10.76 -2.46 -2.74
N HIS A 119 10.69 -3.30 -1.72
CA HIS A 119 10.74 -2.88 -0.33
C HIS A 119 12.13 -2.42 0.13
N THR A 120 13.21 -2.82 -0.55
CA THR A 120 14.58 -2.43 -0.16
C THR A 120 14.85 -0.95 -0.33
N LEU A 121 14.44 -0.35 -1.46
CA LEU A 121 14.59 1.08 -1.67
C LEU A 121 13.70 1.86 -0.72
N HIS A 122 12.44 1.46 -0.57
CA HIS A 122 11.51 2.11 0.36
C HIS A 122 12.10 2.20 1.78
N ARG A 123 12.84 1.18 2.21
CA ARG A 123 13.51 1.15 3.51
C ARG A 123 14.86 1.88 3.54
N ALA A 124 15.59 1.90 2.43
CA ALA A 124 16.84 2.65 2.28
C ALA A 124 16.58 4.18 2.20
N ASP A 125 15.44 4.57 1.62
CA ASP A 125 15.01 5.93 1.42
C ASP A 125 13.48 6.11 1.53
N PRO A 126 12.96 6.22 2.77
CA PRO A 126 11.51 6.30 3.02
C PRO A 126 10.87 7.61 2.55
N THR A 127 11.67 8.61 2.15
CA THR A 127 11.15 9.90 1.65
C THR A 127 11.01 9.93 0.13
N CYS A 128 11.49 8.91 -0.58
CA CYS A 128 11.36 8.82 -2.02
C CYS A 128 9.91 8.49 -2.40
N ALA A 129 9.32 9.29 -3.28
CA ALA A 129 7.95 9.10 -3.76
C ALA A 129 7.80 7.89 -4.70
N ARG A 130 8.91 7.35 -5.21
CA ARG A 130 8.93 6.18 -6.10
C ARG A 130 9.42 4.94 -5.36
N HIS A 131 8.78 3.82 -5.64
CA HIS A 131 9.22 2.48 -5.24
C HIS A 131 10.11 1.84 -6.32
N GLY A 132 9.75 2.01 -7.59
CA GLY A 132 10.52 1.49 -8.73
C GLY A 132 11.45 2.56 -9.30
N VAL A 133 12.76 2.34 -9.24
CA VAL A 133 13.78 3.32 -9.65
C VAL A 133 14.76 2.81 -10.70
N ASP A 134 15.02 1.51 -10.74
CA ASP A 134 15.87 0.93 -11.77
C ASP A 134 15.10 0.73 -13.09
N ARG A 135 15.83 0.56 -14.18
CA ARG A 135 15.24 0.36 -15.51
C ARG A 135 14.37 -0.91 -15.53
N GLY A 136 13.16 -0.78 -16.07
CA GLY A 136 12.20 -1.89 -16.16
C GLY A 136 11.39 -2.15 -14.88
N GLN A 137 11.61 -1.40 -13.80
CA GLN A 137 10.79 -1.50 -12.60
C GLN A 137 9.46 -0.75 -12.80
N LEU A 138 8.37 -1.51 -12.91
CA LEU A 138 7.02 -0.94 -12.96
C LEU A 138 6.63 -0.38 -11.60
N ASP A 139 6.08 0.83 -11.60
CA ASP A 139 5.60 1.52 -10.41
C ASP A 139 4.28 2.25 -10.72
N PRO A 140 3.14 1.55 -10.56
CA PRO A 140 1.83 2.15 -10.73
C PRO A 140 1.59 3.35 -9.80
N SER A 141 2.11 3.32 -8.57
CA SER A 141 1.96 4.44 -7.62
C SER A 141 2.64 5.72 -8.13
N ALA A 142 3.87 5.60 -8.64
CA ALA A 142 4.57 6.73 -9.26
C ALA A 142 3.86 7.27 -10.50
N ALA A 143 3.20 6.40 -11.28
CA ALA A 143 2.42 6.84 -12.44
C ALA A 143 1.21 7.70 -12.03
N VAL A 144 0.51 7.32 -10.95
CA VAL A 144 -0.61 8.09 -10.38
C VAL A 144 -0.12 9.43 -9.83
N ILE A 145 0.99 9.46 -9.08
CA ILE A 145 1.58 10.70 -8.56
C ILE A 145 1.91 11.64 -9.73
N ARG A 146 2.61 11.14 -10.75
CA ARG A 146 2.96 11.93 -11.95
C ARG A 146 1.73 12.44 -12.70
N PHE A 147 0.64 11.69 -12.72
CA PHE A 147 -0.61 12.15 -13.30
C PHE A 147 -1.16 13.35 -12.52
N PHE A 148 -1.16 13.32 -11.20
CA PHE A 148 -1.57 14.46 -10.38
C PHE A 148 -0.60 15.64 -10.41
N GLU A 149 0.71 15.40 -10.55
CA GLU A 149 1.69 16.48 -10.81
C GLU A 149 1.39 17.23 -12.11
N ARG A 150 1.03 16.51 -13.18
CA ARG A 150 0.64 17.13 -14.47
C ARG A 150 -0.62 17.99 -14.35
N LEU A 151 -1.52 17.62 -13.45
CA LEU A 151 -2.72 18.40 -13.15
C LEU A 151 -2.46 19.53 -12.13
N SER A 152 -1.23 19.68 -11.65
CA SER A 152 -0.84 20.61 -10.58
C SER A 152 -1.61 20.39 -9.26
N TRP A 153 -2.12 19.18 -9.03
CA TRP A 153 -2.78 18.81 -7.77
C TRP A 153 -1.79 18.40 -6.69
N VAL A 154 -0.59 17.98 -7.12
CA VAL A 154 0.53 17.61 -6.25
C VAL A 154 1.77 18.35 -6.74
N TRP A 155 2.57 18.86 -5.80
CA TRP A 155 3.84 19.54 -6.04
C TRP A 155 4.84 19.16 -4.93
N ASP A 156 6.12 19.55 -5.09
CA ASP A 156 7.25 19.15 -4.21
C ASP A 156 7.46 17.62 -4.07
N VAL A 157 7.23 16.87 -5.17
CA VAL A 157 7.42 15.42 -5.18
C VAL A 157 8.90 15.07 -5.08
N ARG A 158 9.26 14.32 -4.04
CA ARG A 158 10.63 13.85 -3.80
C ARG A 158 10.97 12.67 -4.70
N CYS A 159 11.44 12.97 -5.90
CA CYS A 159 11.95 11.97 -6.84
C CYS A 159 13.38 11.54 -6.50
N PRO A 160 13.76 10.30 -6.85
CA PRO A 160 15.13 9.81 -6.69
C PRO A 160 16.06 10.53 -7.67
N THR A 161 17.26 10.90 -7.21
CA THR A 161 18.35 11.43 -8.06
C THR A 161 19.45 10.38 -8.23
N PRO A 162 20.21 10.39 -9.33
CA PRO A 162 21.28 9.43 -9.56
C PRO A 162 22.28 9.35 -8.40
N ASP A 163 22.73 10.49 -7.88
CA ASP A 163 23.70 10.54 -6.76
C ASP A 163 23.13 9.92 -5.48
N ARG A 164 21.84 10.17 -5.22
CA ARG A 164 21.14 9.64 -4.04
C ARG A 164 20.94 8.14 -4.12
N LEU A 165 20.67 7.60 -5.31
CA LEU A 165 20.59 6.16 -5.56
C LEU A 165 21.97 5.50 -5.48
N ALA A 166 22.99 6.11 -6.10
CA ALA A 166 24.37 5.62 -6.07
C ALA A 166 24.89 5.48 -4.63
N ALA A 167 24.59 6.43 -3.76
CA ALA A 167 24.95 6.38 -2.34
C ALA A 167 24.24 5.25 -1.54
N ARG A 168 23.23 4.61 -2.11
CA ARG A 168 22.40 3.58 -1.47
C ARG A 168 22.54 2.20 -2.09
N HIS A 169 23.11 2.06 -3.28
CA HIS A 169 23.34 0.74 -3.87
C HIS A 169 24.28 -0.10 -3.01
N ALA A 170 23.97 -1.40 -2.93
CA ALA A 170 24.72 -2.39 -2.15
C ALA A 170 26.11 -2.65 -2.72
#